data_AF-I6SVB9-F1
#
_entry.id   AF-I6SVB9-F1
#
_cell.length_a   1.000
_cell.length_b   1.000
_cell.length_c   1.000
_cell.angle_alpha   90.00
_cell.angle_beta   90.00
_cell.angle_gamma   90.00
#
_symmetry.space_group_name_H-M   'P 1'
#
loop_
_entity.id
_entity.type
_entity.pdbx_description
1 polymer ?
#
loop_
_entity_poly.entity_id
_entity_poly.type
_entity_poly.pdbx_seq_one_letter_code
_entity_poly.pdbx_strand_id
1 'polypeptide(L)' 'MNEEYFTETNKIIFPTPLNVAKLLKILTDETTVLQVRVTKRRGSQQLLEYVESYKKWNFYQIELVSKNH' A
#
# COMPACT_ATOMS: atom_id res chain seq x y z
N MET A 1 2.22 -10.47 24.08
CA MET A 1 2.00 -11.12 22.77
C MET A 1 1.01 -10.25 22.04
N ASN A 2 1.41 -9.52 20.98
CA ASN A 2 0.48 -8.61 20.30
C ASN A 2 -0.65 -9.42 19.66
N GLU A 3 -1.87 -9.21 20.15
CA GLU A 3 -3.11 -9.86 19.70
C GLU A 3 -3.60 -9.33 18.34
N GLU A 4 -2.70 -8.89 17.46
CA GLU A 4 -3.05 -8.16 16.24
C GLU A 4 -2.41 -8.83 15.04
N TYR A 5 -3.08 -8.72 13.89
CA TYR A 5 -2.51 -9.05 12.59
C TYR A 5 -2.94 -8.00 11.57
N PHE A 6 -2.14 -7.82 10.54
CA PHE A 6 -2.49 -6.93 9.43
C PHE A 6 -2.39 -7.64 8.09
N THR A 7 -3.18 -7.18 7.14
CA THR A 7 -3.05 -7.51 5.72
C THR A 7 -2.65 -6.24 4.99
N GLU A 8 -1.68 -6.34 4.08
CA GLU A 8 -1.26 -5.23 3.24
C GLU A 8 -1.34 -5.62 1.76
N THR A 9 -1.95 -4.78 0.95
CA THR A 9 -2.04 -4.95 -0.51
C THR A 9 -1.45 -3.74 -1.21
N ASN A 10 -0.61 -3.95 -2.21
CA ASN A 10 -0.05 -2.90 -3.05
C ASN A 10 -0.62 -3.04 -4.47
N LYS A 11 -1.25 -1.99 -4.99
CA LYS A 11 -1.93 -1.97 -6.29
C LYS A 11 -1.40 -0.81 -7.13
N ILE A 12 -1.06 -1.09 -8.39
CA ILE A 12 -0.73 -0.02 -9.35
C ILE A 12 -2.03 0.66 -9.81
N ILE A 13 -2.06 1.98 -9.75
CA ILE A 13 -3.19 2.83 -10.14
C ILE A 13 -2.78 3.70 -11.33
N PHE A 14 -3.62 3.69 -12.36
CA PHE A 14 -3.52 4.54 -13.54
C PHE A 14 -4.92 4.79 -14.14
N PRO A 15 -5.27 6.03 -14.52
CA PRO A 15 -4.52 7.25 -14.24
C PRO A 15 -4.48 7.54 -12.73
N THR A 16 -3.48 8.31 -12.27
CA THR A 16 -3.41 8.72 -10.87
C THR A 16 -4.57 9.69 -10.56
N PRO A 17 -5.33 9.49 -9.47
CA PRO A 17 -6.40 10.41 -9.07
C PRO A 17 -5.89 11.85 -8.91
N LEU A 18 -6.67 12.84 -9.36
CA LEU A 18 -6.23 14.24 -9.42
C LEU A 18 -5.75 14.81 -8.09
N ASN A 19 -6.44 14.49 -6.99
CA ASN A 19 -6.06 14.90 -5.64
C ASN A 19 -4.72 14.28 -5.21
N VAL A 20 -4.50 13.01 -5.55
CA VAL A 20 -3.25 12.29 -5.26
C VAL A 20 -2.11 12.86 -6.10
N ALA A 21 -2.33 13.08 -7.40
CA ALA A 21 -1.33 13.65 -8.32
C ALA A 21 -0.84 15.03 -7.83
N LYS A 22 -1.77 15.87 -7.35
CA LYS A 22 -1.45 17.18 -6.74
C LYS A 22 -0.57 17.06 -5.51
N LEU A 23 -0.91 16.15 -4.59
CA LEU A 23 -0.13 15.94 -3.35
C LEU A 23 1.27 15.37 -3.63
N LEU A 24 1.35 14.43 -4.58
CA LEU A 24 2.61 13.83 -5.00
C LEU A 24 3.41 14.72 -5.95
N LYS A 25 2.85 15.81 -6.48
CA LYS A 25 3.48 16.68 -7.48
C LYS A 25 3.95 15.85 -8.69
N ILE A 26 3.00 15.14 -9.30
CA ILE A 26 3.15 14.36 -10.53
C ILE A 26 1.99 14.66 -11.48
N LEU A 27 2.11 14.25 -12.73
CA LEU A 27 1.00 14.33 -13.68
C LEU A 27 0.00 13.19 -13.46
N THR A 28 -1.26 13.38 -13.87
CA THR A 28 -2.32 12.36 -13.72
C THR A 28 -2.14 11.16 -14.64
N ASP A 29 -1.38 11.31 -15.72
CA ASP A 29 -0.94 10.26 -16.64
C ASP A 29 0.35 9.56 -16.17
N GLU A 30 0.78 9.79 -14.93
CA GLU A 30 1.76 8.94 -14.26
C GLU A 30 1.05 7.86 -13.43
N THR A 31 1.69 6.70 -13.25
CA THR A 31 1.22 5.62 -12.36
C THR A 31 1.52 5.92 -10.90
N THR A 32 0.70 5.44 -9.98
CA THR A 32 1.01 5.43 -8.53
C THR A 32 0.78 4.06 -7.92
N VAL A 33 1.39 3.80 -6.77
CA VAL A 33 1.11 2.60 -5.98
C VAL A 33 0.17 2.97 -4.84
N LEU A 34 -1.03 2.39 -4.84
CA LEU A 34 -1.94 2.41 -3.72
C LEU A 34 -1.62 1.22 -2.80
N GLN A 35 -1.13 1.52 -1.60
CA GLN A 35 -0.96 0.56 -0.53
C GLN A 35 -2.15 0.68 0.42
N VAL A 36 -2.87 -0.42 0.63
CA VAL A 36 -3.94 -0.52 1.62
C VAL A 36 -3.48 -1.45 2.73
N ARG A 37 -3.48 -0.96 3.97
CA ARG A 37 -3.18 -1.74 5.17
C ARG A 37 -4.41 -1.82 6.05
N VAL A 38 -4.77 -3.04 6.44
CA VAL A 38 -5.91 -3.32 7.31
C VAL A 38 -5.41 -4.08 8.53
N THR A 39 -5.53 -3.48 9.71
CA THR A 39 -5.13 -4.10 10.98
C THR A 39 -6.38 -4.57 11.73
N LYS A 40 -6.36 -5.81 12.21
CA LYS A 40 -7.48 -6.44 12.92
C LYS A 40 -7.04 -7.08 14.22
N ARG A 41 -7.96 -7.10 15.19
CA ARG A 41 -7.78 -7.87 16.43
C ARG A 41 -7.90 -9.36 16.11
N ARG A 42 -6.92 -10.14 16.58
CA ARG A 42 -6.90 -11.60 16.47
C ARG A 42 -8.03 -12.18 17.31
N GLY A 43 -8.84 -13.05 16.73
CA GLY A 43 -9.94 -13.76 17.39
C GLY A 43 -11.33 -13.13 17.19
N SER A 44 -11.47 -11.80 17.15
CA SER A 44 -12.77 -11.13 16.93
C SER A 44 -12.98 -10.59 15.52
N GLN A 45 -11.94 -10.58 14.67
CA GLN A 45 -11.91 -9.91 13.36
C GLN A 45 -12.26 -8.41 13.40
N GLN A 46 -12.33 -7.80 14.59
CA GLN A 46 -12.61 -6.38 14.77
C GLN A 46 -11.56 -5.55 14.01
N LEU A 47 -12.04 -4.62 13.18
CA LEU A 47 -11.19 -3.66 12.48
C LEU A 47 -10.63 -2.65 13.50
N LEU A 48 -9.31 -2.54 13.56
CA LEU A 48 -8.61 -1.57 14.41
C LEU A 48 -8.13 -0.38 13.60
N GLU A 49 -7.63 -0.62 12.38
CA GLU A 49 -7.06 0.42 11.54
C GLU A 49 -7.27 0.10 10.05
N TYR A 50 -7.54 1.13 9.26
CA TYR A 50 -7.56 1.10 7.81
C TYR A 50 -6.74 2.29 7.27
N VAL A 51 -5.68 2.01 6.53
CA VAL A 51 -4.78 3.03 5.98
C VAL A 51 -4.69 2.87 4.48
N GLU A 52 -4.90 3.98 3.75
CA GLU A 52 -4.57 4.09 2.34
C GLU A 52 -3.36 5.01 2.17
N SER A 53 -2.36 4.55 1.45
CA SER A 53 -1.15 5.31 1.15
C SER A 53 -0.88 5.29 -0.34
N TYR A 54 -0.64 6.47 -0.92
CA TYR A 54 -0.23 6.60 -2.32
C TYR A 54 1.27 6.90 -2.38
N LYS A 55 1.99 6.11 -3.16
CA LYS A 55 3.43 6.26 -3.39
C LYS A 55 3.69 6.53 -4.87
N LYS A 56 4.68 7.38 -5.17
CA LYS A 56 5.21 7.50 -6.54
C LYS A 56 5.78 6.16 -6.98
N TRP A 57 5.44 5.74 -8.19
CA TRP A 57 5.84 4.44 -8.73
C TRP A 57 7.36 4.22 -8.72
N ASN A 58 8.14 5.26 -9.02
CA ASN A 58 9.60 5.20 -9.11
C ASN A 58 10.32 5.11 -7.75
N PHE A 59 9.59 5.11 -6.63
CA PHE A 59 10.12 4.85 -5.29
C PHE A 59 9.65 3.50 -4.72
N TYR A 60 8.82 2.75 -5.45
CA TYR A 60 8.31 1.47 -5.01
C TYR A 60 9.06 0.33 -5.71
N GLN A 61 9.76 -0.48 -4.92
CA GLN A 61 10.50 -1.64 -5.39
C GLN A 61 10.24 -2.83 -4.47
N ILE A 62 10.02 -4.00 -5.06
CA ILE A 62 10.01 -5.28 -4.34
C ILE A 62 11.17 -6.11 -4.87
N GLU A 63 12.04 -6.58 -3.97
CA GLU A 63 13.11 -7.51 -4.30
C GLU A 63 12.78 -8.88 -3.69
N LEU A 64 12.74 -9.92 -4.54
CA LEU A 64 12.52 -11.30 -4.10
C LEU A 64 13.79 -12.09 -4.41
N VAL A 65 14.45 -12.59 -3.37
CA VAL A 65 15.68 -13.36 -3.49
C VAL A 65 15.44 -14.78 -3.00
N SER A 66 15.68 -15.78 -3.86
CA SER A 66 15.71 -17.19 -3.50
C SER A 66 17.14 -17.70 -3.61
N LYS A 67 17.74 -18.12 -2.49
CA LYS A 67 19.05 -18.77 -2.46
C LYS A 67 18.85 -20.22 -2.02
N ASN A 68 19.19 -21.14 -2.91
CA ASN A 68 19.41 -22.53 -2.53
C ASN A 68 20.83 -22.64 -1.97
N HIS A 69 20.96 -23.25 -0.79
CA HIS A 69 22.26 -23.75 -0.32
C HIS A 69 22.60 -25.05 -1.04
#